data_AF-A0A7W0HE12-F1
#
_entry.id   AF-A0A7W0HE12-F1
#
_cell.length_a   1.000
_cell.length_b   1.000
_cell.length_c   1.000
_cell.angle_alpha   90.00
_cell.angle_beta   90.00
_cell.angle_gamma   90.00
#
_symmetry.space_group_name_H-M   'P 1'
#
loop_
_entity.id
_entity.type
_entity.pdbx_description
1 polymer ?
#
loop_
_entity_poly.entity_id
_entity_poly.type
_entity_poly.pdbx_seq_one_letter_code
_entity_poly.pdbx_strand_id
1 'polypeptide(L)' 'MLIACWSPKGGSGTTVVATALGLILAGSEGSSLLVDLAGDVPATLGLPEPAGPGLC' A
#
# COMPACT_ATOMS: atom_id res chain seq x y z
N MET A 1 -15.44 -1.00 -2.68
CA MET A 1 -14.88 -0.02 -3.64
C MET A 1 -13.45 -0.44 -3.97
N LEU A 2 -13.02 -0.33 -5.23
CA LEU A 2 -11.63 -0.60 -5.63
C LEU A 2 -10.96 0.72 -6.01
N ILE A 3 -9.79 0.99 -5.44
CA ILE A 3 -9.01 2.20 -5.69
C ILE A 3 -7.62 1.77 -6.16
N ALA A 4 -7.18 2.31 -7.30
CA ALA A 4 -5.85 2.07 -7.84
C ALA A 4 -5.03 3.36 -7.80
N CYS A 5 -4.05 3.42 -6.91
CA CYS A 5 -3.06 4.49 -6.87
C CYS A 5 -1.91 4.13 -7.83
N TRP A 6 -1.69 4.96 -8.85
CA TRP A 6 -0.63 4.73 -9.84
C TRP A 6 0.01 6.05 -10.27
N SER A 7 1.23 5.97 -10.79
CA SER A 7 1.91 7.09 -11.43
C SER A 7 2.76 6.58 -12.60
N PRO A 8 3.03 7.42 -13.62
CA PRO A 8 3.79 7.00 -14.80
C PRO A 8 5.30 6.87 -14.54
N LYS A 9 5.80 7.30 -13.37
CA LYS A 9 7.21 7.26 -12.98
C LYS A 9 7.35 7.02 -11.48
N GLY A 10 8.46 6.41 -11.08
CA GLY A 10 8.83 6.29 -9.67
C GLY A 10 9.05 7.65 -8.99
N GLY A 11 8.97 7.68 -7.66
CA GLY A 11 9.26 8.87 -6.85
C GLY A 11 8.10 9.86 -6.68
N SER A 12 6.92 9.59 -7.25
CA SER A 12 5.72 10.45 -7.06
C SER A 12 5.06 10.30 -5.68
N GLY A 13 5.56 9.43 -4.81
CA GLY A 13 4.94 9.12 -3.52
C GLY A 13 3.70 8.22 -3.58
N THR A 14 3.49 7.50 -4.69
CA THR A 14 2.31 6.64 -4.89
C THR A 14 2.11 5.62 -3.77
N THR A 15 3.17 4.93 -3.33
CA THR A 15 3.11 3.97 -2.22
C THR A 15 2.67 4.64 -0.92
N VAL A 16 3.25 5.81 -0.60
CA VAL A 16 2.88 6.56 0.61
C VAL A 16 1.40 6.94 0.60
N VAL A 17 0.90 7.44 -0.53
CA VAL A 17 -0.51 7.81 -0.69
C VAL A 17 -1.41 6.58 -0.58
N ALA A 18 -1.07 5.47 -1.25
CA ALA A 18 -1.85 4.23 -1.21
C ALA A 18 -1.96 3.67 0.22
N THR A 19 -0.84 3.62 0.93
CA THR A 19 -0.76 3.14 2.31
C THR A 19 -1.57 4.01 3.26
N ALA A 20 -1.40 5.34 3.20
CA ALA A 20 -2.16 6.26 4.05
C ALA A 20 -3.67 6.19 3.77
N LEU A 21 -4.08 6.13 2.50
CA LEU A 21 -5.47 5.99 2.11
C LEU A 21 -6.06 4.67 2.62
N GLY A 22 -5.34 3.55 2.50
CA GLY A 22 -5.76 2.26 3.04
C GLY A 22 -6.03 2.33 4.55
N LEU A 23 -5.11 2.91 5.32
CA LEU A 23 -5.28 3.08 6.77
C LEU A 23 -6.49 3.96 7.14
N ILE A 24 -6.69 5.06 6.41
CA ILE A 24 -7.86 5.94 6.60
C ILE A 24 -9.16 5.17 6.34
N LEU A 25 -9.23 4.42 5.23
CA LEU A 25 -10.40 3.62 4.87
C LEU A 25 -10.65 2.48 5.85
N ALA A 26 -9.60 1.81 6.34
CA ALA A 26 -9.73 0.81 7.40
C ALA A 26 -10.35 1.40 8.67
N GLY A 27 -9.95 2.64 9.02
CA GLY A 27 -10.50 3.36 10.16
C GLY A 27 -11.96 3.83 9.96
N SER A 28 -12.33 4.26 8.75
CA SER A 28 -13.68 4.78 8.48
C SER A 28 -14.72 3.71 8.14
N GLU A 29 -14.33 2.67 7.40
CA GLU A 29 -15.21 1.60 6.90
C GLU A 29 -15.07 0.29 7.70
N GLY A 30 -14.20 0.27 8.72
CA GLY A 30 -13.94 -0.89 9.59
C GLY A 30 -12.99 -1.94 8.99
N SER A 31 -12.73 -1.90 7.68
CA SER A 31 -11.69 -2.73 7.04
C SER A 31 -11.25 -2.18 5.69
N SER A 32 -10.00 -2.48 5.32
CA SER A 32 -9.48 -2.27 3.96
C SER A 32 -8.46 -3.35 3.62
N LEU A 33 -8.39 -3.77 2.37
CA LEU A 33 -7.31 -4.60 1.85
C LEU A 33 -6.33 -3.71 1.07
N LEU A 34 -5.11 -3.58 1.57
CA LEU A 34 -4.00 -2.95 0.86
C LEU A 34 -3.26 -4.05 0.07
N VAL A 35 -2.97 -3.78 -1.21
CA VAL A 35 -2.27 -4.71 -2.09
C VAL A 35 -1.01 -4.03 -2.61
N ASP A 36 0.15 -4.61 -2.32
CA ASP A 36 1.42 -4.10 -2.81
C ASP A 36 1.82 -4.78 -4.13
N LEU A 37 1.94 -3.98 -5.20
CA LEU A 37 2.40 -4.43 -6.51
C LEU A 37 3.86 -4.02 -6.81
N ALA A 38 4.48 -3.22 -5.94
CA ALA A 38 5.81 -2.65 -6.13
C ALA A 38 6.84 -3.11 -5.08
N GLY A 39 6.39 -3.64 -3.95
CA GLY A 39 7.22 -4.13 -2.85
C GLY A 39 7.61 -3.07 -1.81
N ASP A 40 7.10 -1.84 -1.93
CA ASP A 40 7.51 -0.72 -1.09
C ASP A 40 6.63 -0.53 0.17
N VAL A 41 5.50 -1.25 0.27
CA VAL A 41 4.53 -1.08 1.36
C VAL A 41 5.11 -1.50 2.72
N PRO A 42 5.82 -2.64 2.87
CA PRO A 42 6.42 -3.02 4.16
C PRO A 42 7.32 -1.93 4.72
N ALA A 43 8.24 -1.40 3.90
CA ALA A 43 9.13 -0.32 4.28
C ALA A 43 8.36 0.97 4.66
N THR A 44 7.32 1.31 3.90
CA THR A 44 6.46 2.48 4.17
C THR A 44 5.72 2.37 5.51
N LEU A 45 5.34 1.14 5.92
CA LEU A 45 4.67 0.85 7.19
C LEU A 45 5.63 0.58 8.35
N GLY A 46 6.95 0.56 8.12
CA GLY A 46 7.93 0.16 9.13
C GLY A 46 7.85 -1.33 9.50
N LEU A 47 7.34 -2.16 8.59
CA LEU A 47 7.25 -3.61 8.73
C LEU A 47 8.49 -4.29 8.11
N PRO A 48 8.85 -5.50 8.59
CA PRO A 48 9.90 -6.29 7.95
C PRO A 48 9.48 -6.71 6.54
N GLU A 49 10.47 -6.87 5.66
CA GLU A 49 10.27 -7.43 4.32
C GLU A 49 9.68 -8.85 4.41
N PRO A 50 8.62 -9.19 3.65
CA PRO A 50 8.03 -10.51 3.68
C PRO A 50 9.00 -11.59 3.19
N ALA A 51 9.01 -12.72 3.89
CA ALA A 51 9.82 -13.87 3.51
C ALA A 51 9.01 -14.80 2.60
N GLY A 52 9.25 -14.71 1.28
CA GLY A 52 8.69 -15.65 0.30
C GLY A 52 8.10 -14.97 -0.94
N PRO A 53 7.71 -15.77 -1.95
CA PRO A 53 7.07 -15.24 -3.15
C PRO A 53 5.62 -14.84 -2.86
N GLY A 54 5.16 -13.71 -3.43
CA GLY A 54 3.77 -13.28 -3.31
C GLY A 54 3.59 -11.77 -3.42
N LEU A 55 2.34 -11.34 -3.20
CA LEU A 55 2.00 -9.94 -2.94
C LEU A 55 2.12 -9.69 -1.44
N CYS A 56 2.61 -8.52 -1.06
CA CYS A 56 2.68 -8.06 0.32
C CYS A 56 1.31 -7.53 0.79
#